data_AF-A0A960AXT2-F1
#
_entry.id   AF-A0A960AXT2-F1
#
_cell.length_a   1.000
_cell.length_b   1.000
_cell.length_c   1.000
_cell.angle_alpha   90.00
_cell.angle_beta   90.00
_cell.angle_gamma   90.00
#
_symmetry.space_group_name_H-M   'P 1'
#
loop_
_entity.id
_entity.type
_entity.pdbx_description
1 polymer ?
#
loop_
_entity_poly.entity_id
_entity_poly.type
_entity_poly.pdbx_seq_one_letter_code
_entity_poly.pdbx_strand_id
1 'polypeptide(L)' 'LLKTAELRDVRLHDARHTAATLLLLSGVPLRAAMEWLGHSQVSQTMRYTHVAPEVSKDTAQRLGDTMFGA' A
#
# COMPACT_ATOMS: atom_id res chain seq x y z
N LEU A 1 10.01 -1.61 24.36
CA LEU A 1 9.84 -1.40 22.90
C LEU A 1 9.02 -0.16 22.62
N LEU A 2 7.68 -0.17 22.69
CA LEU A 2 6.87 1.03 22.38
C LEU A 2 7.20 2.24 23.26
N LYS A 3 7.23 2.05 24.59
CA LYS A 3 7.66 3.10 25.55
C LYS A 3 9.08 3.59 25.30
N THR A 4 9.99 2.68 24.91
CA THR A 4 11.39 3.00 24.61
C THR A 4 11.52 3.81 23.32
N ALA A 5 10.61 3.58 22.35
CA ALA A 5 10.53 4.32 21.10
C ALA A 5 9.61 5.56 21.20
N GLU A 6 9.14 5.90 22.41
CA GLU A 6 8.23 7.02 22.66
C GLU A 6 6.94 6.99 21.81
N LEU A 7 6.49 5.78 21.48
CA LEU A 7 5.25 5.57 20.72
C LEU A 7 4.07 5.34 21.66
N ARG A 8 2.89 5.81 21.23
CA ARG A 8 1.61 5.44 21.86
C ARG A 8 1.43 3.92 21.85
N ASP A 9 0.57 3.43 22.74
CA ASP A 9 0.21 2.01 22.73
C ASP A 9 -0.50 1.65 21.41
N VAL A 10 0.10 0.69 20.71
CA VAL A 10 -0.37 0.14 19.43
C VAL A 10 -0.32 -1.39 19.50
N ARG A 11 -1.23 -2.02 18.76
CA ARG A 11 -1.24 -3.48 18.63
C ARG A 11 -0.24 -3.88 17.55
N LEU A 12 0.30 -5.09 17.66
CA LEU A 12 1.18 -5.64 16.61
C LEU A 12 0.51 -5.63 15.23
N HIS A 13 -0.81 -5.85 15.17
CA HIS A 13 -1.57 -5.82 13.92
C HIS A 13 -1.59 -4.44 13.25
N ASP A 14 -1.36 -3.34 13.98
CA ASP A 14 -1.27 -2.00 13.40
C ASP A 14 -0.02 -1.85 12.51
N ALA A 15 1.04 -2.62 12.79
CA ALA A 15 2.20 -2.70 11.90
C ALA A 15 1.85 -3.36 10.56
N ARG A 16 0.95 -4.35 10.56
CA ARG A 16 0.44 -4.98 9.33
C ARG A 16 -0.40 -3.99 8.51
N HIS A 17 -1.22 -3.18 9.17
CA HIS A 17 -1.94 -2.08 8.51
C HIS A 17 -0.97 -1.09 7.87
N THR A 18 0.07 -0.70 8.61
CA THR A 18 1.11 0.21 8.11
C THR A 18 1.82 -0.37 6.89
N ALA A 19 2.23 -1.64 6.94
CA ALA A 19 2.88 -2.31 5.82
C ALA A 19 1.99 -2.37 4.57
N ALA A 20 0.70 -2.67 4.74
CA ALA A 20 -0.25 -2.70 3.62
C ALA A 20 -0.38 -1.32 2.94
N THR A 21 -0.48 -0.25 3.72
CA THR A 21 -0.51 1.13 3.20
C THR A 21 0.78 1.48 2.46
N LEU A 22 1.95 1.16 3.02
CA LEU A 22 3.25 1.46 2.41
C LEU A 22 3.46 0.71 1.08
N LEU A 23 3.03 -0.55 1.00
CA LEU A 23 3.10 -1.32 -0.25
C LEU A 23 2.29 -0.63 -1.36
N LEU A 24 1.06 -0.22 -1.06
CA LEU A 24 0.21 0.46 -2.05
C LEU A 24 0.76 1.83 -2.44
N LEU A 25 1.25 2.61 -1.48
CA LEU A 25 1.88 3.91 -1.77
C LEU A 25 3.15 3.76 -2.62
N SER A 26 3.87 2.65 -2.47
CA SER A 26 5.04 2.33 -3.29
C SER A 26 4.68 1.82 -4.71
N GLY A 27 3.40 1.85 -5.08
CA GLY A 27 2.91 1.39 -6.38
C GLY A 27 2.87 -0.12 -6.55
N VAL A 28 3.00 -0.91 -5.46
CA VAL A 28 2.88 -2.37 -5.55
C VAL A 28 1.45 -2.73 -5.95
N PRO A 29 1.26 -3.57 -7.00
CA PRO A 29 -0.08 -3.98 -7.41
C PRO A 29 -0.84 -4.66 -6.27
N LEU A 30 -2.15 -4.41 -6.19
CA LEU A 30 -3.02 -4.91 -5.10
C LEU A 30 -2.87 -6.43 -4.88
N ARG A 31 -2.77 -7.20 -5.97
CA ARG A 31 -2.62 -8.65 -5.94
C ARG A 31 -1.28 -9.09 -5.31
N ALA A 32 -0.18 -8.44 -5.68
CA ALA A 32 1.12 -8.72 -5.09
C ALA A 32 1.15 -8.33 -3.60
N ALA A 33 0.52 -7.22 -3.24
CA ALA A 33 0.37 -6.82 -1.84
C ALA A 33 -0.47 -7.85 -1.04
N MET A 34 -1.53 -8.42 -1.62
CA MET A 34 -2.29 -9.51 -0.99
C MET A 34 -1.43 -10.74 -0.71
N GLU A 35 -0.62 -11.16 -1.68
CA GLU A 35 0.25 -12.33 -1.55
C GLU A 35 1.31 -12.11 -0.47
N TRP A 36 1.95 -10.94 -0.47
CA TRP A 36 2.95 -10.59 0.54
C TRP A 36 2.36 -10.52 1.95
N LEU A 37 1.16 -9.96 2.09
CA LEU A 37 0.45 -9.91 3.36
C LEU A 37 -0.10 -11.29 3.73
N GLY A 38 -0.40 -12.17 2.78
CA GLY A 38 -1.15 -13.41 3.02
C GLY A 38 -2.65 -13.19 3.19
N HIS A 39 -3.23 -12.21 2.50
CA HIS A 39 -4.67 -11.99 2.47
C HIS A 39 -5.34 -12.93 1.46
N SER A 40 -6.18 -13.83 1.95
CA SER A 40 -6.98 -14.75 1.12
C SER A 40 -8.19 -14.09 0.46
N GLN A 41 -8.63 -12.93 0.95
CA GLN A 41 -9.79 -12.21 0.44
C GLN A 41 -9.39 -10.80 0.02
N VAL A 42 -9.79 -10.40 -1.20
CA VAL A 42 -9.52 -9.07 -1.76
C VAL A 42 -10.04 -7.96 -0.84
N SER A 43 -11.19 -8.17 -0.18
CA SER A 43 -11.78 -7.23 0.77
C SER A 43 -10.83 -6.81 1.90
N GLN A 44 -9.90 -7.68 2.31
CA GLN A 44 -8.93 -7.38 3.36
C GLN A 44 -7.92 -6.30 2.92
N THR A 45 -7.49 -6.32 1.66
CA THR A 45 -6.54 -5.35 1.10
C THR A 45 -7.23 -4.13 0.50
N MET A 46 -8.46 -4.29 -0.01
CA MET A 46 -9.27 -3.16 -0.52
C MET A 46 -9.49 -2.07 0.52
N ARG A 47 -9.43 -2.40 1.82
CA ARG A 47 -9.50 -1.41 2.90
C ARG A 47 -8.40 -0.34 2.80
N TYR A 48 -7.28 -0.59 2.12
CA TYR A 48 -6.17 0.35 2.01
C TYR A 48 -6.13 1.12 0.68
N THR A 49 -6.93 0.76 -0.32
CA THR A 49 -6.82 1.38 -1.66
C THR A 49 -7.18 2.86 -1.69
N HIS A 50 -7.96 3.34 -0.72
CA HIS A 50 -8.30 4.75 -0.57
C HIS A 50 -7.08 5.66 -0.32
N VAL A 51 -5.94 5.11 0.14
CA VAL A 51 -4.70 5.89 0.34
C VAL A 51 -3.86 6.01 -0.93
N ALA A 52 -4.25 5.33 -2.02
CA ALA A 52 -3.50 5.29 -3.27
C ALA A 52 -4.09 6.10 -4.45
N PRO A 53 -4.64 7.33 -4.29
CA PRO A 53 -4.99 8.17 -5.45
C PRO A 53 -3.78 8.49 -6.32
N GLU A 54 -2.59 8.62 -5.72
CA GLU A 54 -1.35 8.95 -6.42
C GLU A 54 -0.87 7.84 -7.36
N VAL A 55 -1.18 6.58 -7.06
CA VAL A 55 -0.86 5.44 -7.95
C VAL A 55 -1.59 5.59 -9.30
N SER A 56 -2.81 6.12 -9.29
CA SER A 56 -3.57 6.37 -10.52
C SER A 56 -2.91 7.45 -11.39
N LYS A 57 -2.39 8.51 -10.77
CA LYS A 57 -1.66 9.58 -11.48
C LYS A 57 -0.34 9.10 -12.06
N ASP A 58 0.46 8.37 -11.27
CA ASP A 58 1.73 7.78 -11.72
C ASP A 58 1.49 6.77 -12.85
N THR A 59 0.45 5.94 -12.75
CA THR A 59 0.07 5.01 -13.83
C THR A 59 -0.29 5.75 -15.12
N ALA A 60 -1.09 6.83 -15.03
CA ALA A 60 -1.46 7.65 -16.18
C ALA A 60 -0.24 8.34 -16.80
N GLN A 61 0.69 8.85 -15.98
CA GLN A 61 1.94 9.45 -16.42
C GLN A 61 2.79 8.44 -17.21
N ARG A 62 3.06 7.27 -16.61
CA ARG A 62 3.83 6.20 -17.26
C ARG A 62 3.19 5.73 -18.57
N LEU A 63 1.86 5.60 -18.59
CA LEU A 63 1.14 5.26 -19.81
C LEU A 63 1.34 6.32 -20.89
N GLY A 64 1.25 7.61 -20.53
CA GLY A 64 1.54 8.73 -21.42
C GLY A 64 2.95 8.67 -21.99
N ASP A 65 3.96 8.46 -21.13
CA ASP A 65 5.36 8.35 -21.54
C ASP A 65 5.59 7.15 -22.48
N THR A 66 4.92 6.02 -22.20
CA THR A 66 5.05 4.80 -23.02
C THR A 66 4.33 4.93 -24.38
N MET A 67 3.18 5.59 -24.40
CA MET A 67 2.34 5.72 -25.60
C MET A 67 2.77 6.84 -26.54
N PHE A 68 3.20 7.98 -25.98
CA PHE A 68 3.47 9.18 -26.77
C PHE A 68 4.95 9.52 -26.88
N GLY A 69 5.81 8.93 -26.03
CA GLY A 69 7.24 9.23 -26.01
C GLY A 69 7.52 10.65 -25.54
N ALA A 70 8.56 10.81 -24.72
CA ALA A 70 9.15 12.12 -24.46
C ALA A 70 10.03 12.54 -25.65
#